data_AF-A0A272EV31-F1
#
_entry.id   AF-A0A272EV31-F1
#
_cell.length_a   1.000
_cell.length_b   1.000
_cell.length_c   1.000
_cell.angle_alpha   90.00
_cell.angle_beta   90.00
_cell.angle_gamma   90.00
#
_symmetry.space_group_name_H-M   'P 1'
#
loop_
_entity.id
_entity.type
_entity.pdbx_description
1 polymer ?
#
loop_
_entity_poly.entity_id
_entity_poly.type
_entity_poly.pdbx_seq_one_letter_code
_entity_poly.pdbx_strand_id
1 'polypeptide(L)'
;MSQSDNREDFDLAGFFTPGIEPDDVPALWSLVRSRELINTFITLFRGGEEEVFIRLHVLREIGARADHPRWEPDELRRHFSYIDPVKLETVLARLRHNGLLVHGEDGYQFSDAGRNAVAAMAVLLRFGENEDAELGFLTTQLAGMQATGTVTPEVLQHLLAKLNALTASFEDAIASGSEFRILEARSRLTGNVRWLDKGTTILRGLLAEEEISPETSRIAHAIGLAQSRLARVDAAFQRALNKIESQRVTLGASGVSSSDAAAWLRGLEIHRIAALADGALGAGPQMQFVAGGHELLDRAESALSEEVRQMEADASLPPAEDAPQDEAAPSEDLSLLLRLSERLAGILTASPASRLVLGGGFGPASYRLSLLSLLGNEEAGAAGPVADLTQLPYDLQLEDQLVEIMEDEISHMSAGNVVRNDVKREETAEKDEARPPASLPPSPFLEAP
;
A
#
# COMPACT_ATOMS: atom_id res chain seq x y z
N MET A 1 -9.70 63.31 -19.24
CA MET A 1 -9.26 62.24 -20.16
C MET A 1 -8.55 61.20 -19.31
N SER A 2 -9.32 60.21 -18.84
CA SER A 2 -8.82 59.10 -18.04
C SER A 2 -7.98 58.19 -18.94
N GLN A 3 -6.72 57.99 -18.57
CA GLN A 3 -5.90 56.94 -19.16
C GLN A 3 -6.52 55.61 -18.75
N SER A 4 -7.02 54.89 -19.75
CA SER A 4 -7.42 53.50 -19.70
C SER A 4 -6.20 52.66 -19.31
N ASP A 5 -6.19 52.23 -18.04
CA ASP A 5 -5.29 51.22 -17.51
C ASP A 5 -5.53 49.92 -18.30
N ASN A 6 -4.62 49.61 -19.21
CA ASN A 6 -4.64 48.41 -20.04
C ASN A 6 -4.22 47.22 -19.17
N ARG A 7 -5.06 46.84 -18.22
CA ARG A 7 -5.00 45.53 -17.58
C ARG A 7 -5.43 44.52 -18.63
N GLU A 8 -4.49 43.73 -19.15
CA GLU A 8 -4.86 42.49 -19.82
C GLU A 8 -5.72 41.69 -18.83
N ASP A 9 -7.03 41.69 -19.10
CA ASP A 9 -7.99 40.90 -18.34
C ASP A 9 -7.59 39.45 -18.50
N PHE A 10 -7.24 38.86 -17.36
CA PHE A 10 -6.98 37.44 -17.24
C PHE A 10 -8.32 36.75 -17.40
N ASP A 11 -8.60 36.31 -18.62
CA ASP A 11 -9.82 35.62 -18.95
C ASP A 11 -9.76 34.17 -18.44
N LEU A 12 -9.96 34.04 -17.13
CA LEU A 12 -10.16 32.74 -16.47
C LEU A 12 -11.33 31.98 -17.11
N ALA A 13 -12.36 32.69 -17.60
CA ALA A 13 -13.56 32.06 -18.13
C ALA A 13 -13.27 31.18 -19.34
N GLY A 14 -12.25 31.50 -20.13
CA GLY A 14 -11.79 30.67 -21.25
C GLY A 14 -11.28 29.27 -20.87
N PHE A 15 -10.99 29.01 -19.58
CA PHE A 15 -10.59 27.69 -19.08
C PHE A 15 -11.77 26.84 -18.57
N PHE A 16 -12.97 27.41 -18.44
CA PHE A 16 -14.15 26.72 -17.91
C PHE A 16 -15.07 26.22 -19.02
N THR A 17 -15.77 25.13 -18.72
CA THR A 17 -16.88 24.64 -19.56
C THR A 17 -17.95 25.74 -19.67
N PRO A 18 -18.61 25.89 -20.84
CA PRO A 18 -19.68 26.87 -20.99
C PRO A 18 -20.75 26.76 -19.89
N GLY A 19 -21.09 27.88 -19.26
CA GLY A 19 -22.08 27.96 -18.18
C GLY A 19 -21.52 27.81 -16.77
N ILE A 20 -20.21 27.67 -16.60
CA ILE A 20 -19.53 27.76 -15.29
C ILE A 20 -18.76 29.07 -15.24
N GLU A 21 -19.09 29.96 -14.30
CA GLU A 21 -18.32 31.17 -14.08
C GLU A 21 -17.16 30.92 -13.08
N PRO A 22 -16.00 31.57 -13.24
CA PRO A 22 -14.90 31.45 -12.28
C PRO A 22 -15.30 31.77 -10.83
N ASP A 23 -16.26 32.68 -10.65
CA ASP A 23 -16.78 33.08 -9.33
C ASP A 23 -17.63 31.97 -8.67
N ASP A 24 -18.16 31.03 -9.46
CA ASP A 24 -18.95 29.88 -8.97
C ASP A 24 -18.07 28.74 -8.41
N VAL A 25 -16.74 28.89 -8.43
CA VAL A 25 -15.80 27.87 -7.96
C VAL A 25 -15.08 28.36 -6.69
N PRO A 26 -15.60 28.06 -5.48
CA PRO A 26 -15.02 28.52 -4.21
C PRO A 26 -13.53 28.18 -4.05
N ALA A 27 -13.08 27.05 -4.60
CA ALA A 27 -11.69 26.62 -4.55
C ALA A 27 -10.72 27.60 -5.24
N LEU A 28 -11.20 28.45 -6.16
CA LEU A 28 -10.39 29.45 -6.85
C LEU A 28 -10.31 30.79 -6.13
N TRP A 29 -11.22 31.06 -5.18
CA TRP A 29 -11.33 32.38 -4.58
C TRP A 29 -10.02 32.84 -3.90
N SER A 30 -9.31 31.92 -3.24
CA SER A 30 -8.01 32.20 -2.62
C SER A 30 -6.94 32.55 -3.66
N LEU A 31 -6.92 31.85 -4.80
CA LEU A 31 -5.98 32.09 -5.90
C LEU A 31 -6.27 33.42 -6.61
N VAL A 32 -7.54 33.70 -6.90
CA VAL A 32 -7.98 34.97 -7.49
C VAL A 32 -7.62 36.14 -6.57
N ARG A 33 -7.80 35.99 -5.25
CA ARG A 33 -7.38 36.99 -4.26
C ARG A 33 -5.86 37.16 -4.16
N SER A 34 -5.10 36.13 -4.53
CA SER A 34 -3.63 36.09 -4.47
C SER A 34 -2.96 36.49 -5.80
N ARG A 35 -3.67 37.18 -6.70
CA ARG A 35 -3.20 37.49 -8.06
C ARG A 35 -1.85 38.22 -8.11
N GLU A 36 -1.58 39.13 -7.18
CA GLU A 36 -0.29 39.85 -7.11
C GLU A 36 0.88 38.91 -6.79
N LEU A 37 0.66 37.93 -5.90
CA LEU A 37 1.64 36.91 -5.58
C LEU A 37 1.87 35.97 -6.77
N ILE A 38 0.81 35.60 -7.49
CA ILE A 38 0.91 34.79 -8.70
C ILE A 38 1.72 35.53 -9.78
N ASN A 39 1.44 36.82 -10.00
CA ASN A 39 2.20 37.66 -10.94
C ASN A 39 3.67 37.81 -10.55
N THR A 40 3.96 37.85 -9.25
CA THR A 40 5.33 37.80 -8.71
C THR A 40 6.04 36.51 -9.16
N PHE A 41 5.43 35.35 -8.96
CA PHE A 41 6.03 34.08 -9.38
C PHE A 41 6.10 33.91 -10.90
N ILE A 42 5.07 34.34 -11.64
CA ILE A 42 5.11 34.40 -13.11
C ILE A 42 6.32 35.24 -13.55
N THR A 43 6.53 36.39 -12.91
CA THR A 43 7.70 37.21 -13.21
C THR A 43 8.99 36.47 -12.90
N LEU A 44 9.11 35.78 -11.77
CA LEU A 44 10.35 35.11 -11.41
C LEU A 44 10.69 33.96 -12.36
N PHE A 45 9.69 33.19 -12.80
CA PHE A 45 9.88 31.95 -13.56
C PHE A 45 9.65 32.07 -15.07
N ARG A 46 9.28 33.25 -15.59
CA ARG A 46 9.10 33.45 -17.04
C ARG A 46 10.42 33.66 -17.77
N GLY A 47 10.64 32.86 -18.82
CA GLY A 47 11.80 32.95 -19.71
C GLY A 47 12.48 31.59 -19.90
N GLY A 48 13.68 31.60 -20.49
CA GLY A 48 14.55 30.42 -20.51
C GLY A 48 15.18 30.14 -19.15
N GLU A 49 15.67 28.92 -18.95
CA GLU A 49 16.27 28.46 -17.69
C GLU A 49 17.37 29.40 -17.20
N GLU A 50 18.33 29.77 -18.06
CA GLU A 50 19.43 30.68 -17.72
C GLU A 50 18.96 32.03 -17.17
N GLU A 51 17.90 32.60 -17.76
CA GLU A 51 17.34 33.89 -17.33
C GLU A 51 16.67 33.78 -15.96
N VAL A 52 16.00 32.66 -15.70
CA VAL A 52 15.39 32.36 -14.41
C VAL A 52 16.49 32.19 -13.37
N PHE A 53 17.51 31.38 -13.64
CA PHE A 53 18.64 31.16 -12.72
C PHE A 53 19.32 32.47 -12.31
N ILE A 54 19.65 33.33 -13.27
CA ILE A 54 20.28 34.63 -12.96
C ILE A 54 19.34 35.53 -12.15
N ARG A 55 18.04 35.56 -12.48
CA ARG A 55 17.05 36.37 -11.76
C ARG A 55 16.88 35.92 -10.31
N LEU A 56 16.80 34.61 -10.10
CA LEU A 56 16.73 34.01 -8.77
C LEU A 56 18.02 34.24 -7.97
N HIS A 57 19.18 34.13 -8.64
CA HIS A 57 20.47 34.41 -8.03
C HIS A 57 20.58 35.87 -7.56
N VAL A 58 20.29 36.82 -8.45
CA VAL A 58 20.29 38.25 -8.13
C VAL A 58 19.31 38.55 -7.01
N LEU A 59 18.09 38.02 -7.07
CA LEU A 59 17.08 38.19 -6.03
C LEU A 59 17.54 37.63 -4.68
N ARG A 60 18.14 36.43 -4.65
CA ARG A 60 18.63 35.81 -3.40
C ARG A 60 19.79 36.59 -2.78
N GLU A 61 20.76 37.00 -3.61
CA GLU A 61 21.96 37.72 -3.16
C GLU A 61 21.63 39.10 -2.58
N ILE A 62 20.73 39.85 -3.24
CA ILE A 62 20.25 41.12 -2.68
C ILE A 62 19.55 40.88 -1.33
N GLY A 63 18.81 39.76 -1.21
CA GLY A 63 17.99 39.38 -0.04
C GLY A 63 18.76 38.82 1.15
N ALA A 64 19.98 38.34 0.94
CA ALA A 64 20.80 37.77 2.00
C ALA A 64 21.39 38.82 2.96
N ARG A 65 21.36 40.11 2.58
CA ARG A 65 22.01 41.18 3.34
C ARG A 65 21.09 41.73 4.45
N ALA A 66 21.32 41.29 5.69
CA ALA A 66 20.52 41.70 6.84
C ALA A 66 20.85 43.12 7.35
N ASP A 67 22.14 43.47 7.44
CA ASP A 67 22.59 44.70 8.13
C ASP A 67 22.47 45.97 7.27
N HIS A 68 22.38 45.82 5.96
CA HIS A 68 22.30 46.95 5.02
C HIS A 68 21.30 46.61 3.90
N PRO A 69 19.99 46.73 4.17
CA PRO A 69 18.93 46.26 3.26
C PRO A 69 18.76 47.15 2.00
N ARG A 70 19.53 48.24 1.93
CA ARG A 70 19.58 49.15 0.78
C ARG A 70 20.87 48.94 0.01
N TRP A 71 20.76 49.04 -1.30
CA TRP A 71 21.83 48.79 -2.24
C TRP A 71 22.01 49.98 -3.17
N GLU A 72 23.20 50.58 -3.15
CA GLU A 72 23.55 51.61 -4.13
C GLU A 72 23.74 51.00 -5.53
N PRO A 73 23.39 51.71 -6.63
CA PRO A 73 23.55 51.18 -7.98
C PRO A 73 24.98 50.69 -8.29
N ASP A 74 26.00 51.47 -7.88
CA ASP A 74 27.40 51.10 -8.09
C ASP A 74 27.88 50.00 -7.14
N GLU A 75 27.21 49.81 -6.00
CA GLU A 75 27.45 48.67 -5.12
C GLU A 75 26.92 47.37 -5.74
N LEU A 76 25.70 47.38 -6.31
CA LEU A 76 25.14 46.24 -7.02
C LEU A 76 26.01 45.80 -8.20
N ARG A 77 26.45 46.75 -9.04
CA ARG A 77 27.30 46.43 -10.18
C ARG A 77 28.63 45.80 -9.76
N ARG A 78 29.21 46.24 -8.64
CA ARG A 78 30.44 45.64 -8.09
C ARG A 78 30.17 44.24 -7.54
N HIS A 79 29.08 44.05 -6.79
CA HIS A 79 28.68 42.75 -6.23
C HIS A 79 28.45 41.71 -7.33
N PHE A 80 27.75 42.10 -8.39
CA PHE A 80 27.42 41.26 -9.53
C PHE A 80 28.40 41.43 -10.71
N SER A 81 29.66 41.77 -10.46
CA SER A 81 30.66 42.05 -11.52
C SER A 81 30.96 40.86 -12.44
N TYR A 82 30.59 39.64 -12.03
CA TYR A 82 30.66 38.42 -12.84
C TYR A 82 29.46 38.23 -13.79
N ILE A 83 28.45 39.10 -13.73
CA ILE A 83 27.29 39.12 -14.63
C ILE A 83 27.53 40.20 -15.68
N ASP A 84 27.20 39.91 -16.94
CA ASP A 84 27.22 40.92 -18.00
C ASP A 84 26.38 42.17 -17.59
N PRO A 85 26.93 43.39 -17.69
CA PRO A 85 26.25 44.59 -17.21
C PRO A 85 24.87 44.84 -17.85
N VAL A 86 24.72 44.53 -19.14
CA VAL A 86 23.44 44.73 -19.86
C VAL A 86 22.42 43.72 -19.38
N LYS A 87 22.83 42.46 -19.19
CA LYS A 87 21.96 41.41 -18.62
C LYS A 87 21.56 41.73 -17.18
N LEU A 88 22.48 42.21 -16.35
CA LEU A 88 22.21 42.61 -14.97
C LEU A 88 21.17 43.73 -14.92
N GLU A 89 21.35 44.80 -15.70
CA GLU A 89 20.39 45.91 -15.76
C GLU A 89 19.01 45.44 -16.27
N THR A 90 18.98 44.50 -17.22
CA THR A 90 17.74 43.88 -17.70
C THR A 90 17.01 43.11 -16.59
N VAL A 91 17.75 42.35 -15.79
CA VAL A 91 17.20 41.61 -14.64
C VAL A 91 16.69 42.57 -13.57
N LEU A 92 17.48 43.58 -13.19
CA LEU A 92 17.09 44.60 -12.21
C LEU A 92 15.85 45.38 -12.67
N ALA A 93 15.79 45.77 -13.95
CA ALA A 93 14.64 46.44 -14.53
C ALA A 93 13.39 45.56 -14.47
N ARG A 94 13.51 44.26 -14.76
CA ARG A 94 12.39 43.31 -14.71
C ARG A 94 11.91 43.05 -13.29
N LEU A 95 12.81 42.89 -12.33
CA LEU A 95 12.47 42.77 -10.92
C LEU A 95 11.76 44.03 -10.40
N ARG A 96 12.20 45.22 -10.84
CA ARG A 96 11.58 46.49 -10.45
C ARG A 96 10.20 46.69 -11.10
N HIS A 97 10.08 46.42 -12.40
CA HIS A 97 8.83 46.62 -13.13
C HIS A 97 7.67 45.78 -12.59
N ASN A 98 7.98 44.60 -12.06
CA ASN A 98 6.99 43.67 -11.51
C ASN A 98 6.91 43.73 -9.98
N GLY A 99 7.40 44.82 -9.38
CA GLY A 99 7.19 45.10 -7.96
C GLY A 99 7.95 44.20 -6.99
N LEU A 100 9.07 43.57 -7.39
CA LEU A 100 9.94 42.78 -6.50
C LEU A 100 11.06 43.61 -5.86
N LEU A 101 11.48 44.67 -6.58
CA LEU A 101 12.41 45.67 -6.09
C LEU A 101 11.77 47.06 -6.19
N VAL A 102 12.09 47.90 -5.21
CA VAL A 102 11.74 49.32 -5.20
C VAL A 102 13.04 50.12 -5.32
N HIS A 103 13.03 51.14 -6.17
CA HIS A 103 14.12 52.09 -6.28
C HIS A 103 13.69 53.40 -5.61
N GLY A 104 14.33 53.74 -4.49
CA GLY A 104 14.13 54.99 -3.77
C GLY A 104 15.25 56.00 -4.06
N GLU A 105 15.23 57.13 -3.36
CA GLU A 105 16.29 58.16 -3.47
C GLU A 105 17.68 57.64 -3.04
N ASP A 106 17.71 56.67 -2.12
CA ASP A 106 18.92 56.08 -1.53
C ASP A 106 19.23 54.65 -2.08
N GLY A 107 18.83 54.37 -3.31
CA GLY A 107 19.14 53.09 -3.99
C GLY A 107 18.02 52.04 -4.02
N TYR A 108 18.40 50.79 -4.26
CA TYR A 108 17.50 49.64 -4.42
C TYR A 108 17.20 48.95 -3.09
N GLN A 109 15.96 48.52 -2.90
CA GLN A 109 15.51 47.70 -1.76
C GLN A 109 14.43 46.71 -2.20
N PHE A 110 14.17 45.67 -1.40
CA PHE A 110 13.02 44.81 -1.65
C PHE A 110 11.70 45.49 -1.40
N SER A 111 10.70 45.12 -2.20
CA SER A 111 9.30 45.22 -1.78
C SER A 111 8.94 44.09 -0.82
N ASP A 112 7.79 44.20 -0.16
CA ASP A 112 7.26 43.12 0.67
C ASP A 112 6.99 41.84 -0.15
N ALA A 113 6.51 41.99 -1.39
CA ALA A 113 6.30 40.88 -2.32
C ALA A 113 7.63 40.18 -2.67
N GLY A 114 8.70 40.94 -2.91
CA GLY A 114 10.03 40.41 -3.18
C GLY A 114 10.62 39.65 -1.97
N ARG A 115 10.45 40.18 -0.76
CA ARG A 115 10.87 39.48 0.47
C ARG A 115 10.12 38.18 0.67
N ASN A 116 8.80 38.19 0.48
CA ASN A 116 7.96 37.00 0.59
C ASN A 116 8.35 35.94 -0.44
N ALA A 117 8.66 36.33 -1.68
CA ALA A 117 9.14 35.41 -2.70
C ALA A 117 10.49 34.77 -2.34
N VAL A 118 11.46 35.56 -1.86
CA VAL A 118 12.76 35.02 -1.38
C VAL A 118 12.57 34.07 -0.21
N ALA A 119 11.73 34.42 0.76
CA ALA A 119 11.44 33.57 1.91
C ALA A 119 10.79 32.24 1.49
N ALA A 120 9.79 32.29 0.59
CA ALA A 120 9.14 31.10 0.04
C ALA A 120 10.14 30.21 -0.71
N MET A 121 11.00 30.80 -1.54
CA MET A 121 12.05 30.05 -2.24
C MET A 121 13.07 29.41 -1.30
N ALA A 122 13.49 30.11 -0.25
CA ALA A 122 14.41 29.55 0.74
C ALA A 122 13.82 28.31 1.42
N VAL A 123 12.51 28.31 1.68
CA VAL A 123 11.78 27.15 2.19
C VAL A 123 11.75 26.01 1.17
N LEU A 124 11.42 26.30 -0.10
CA LEU A 124 11.36 25.29 -1.16
C LEU A 124 12.70 24.62 -1.42
N LEU A 125 13.80 25.40 -1.46
CA LEU A 125 15.15 24.87 -1.65
C LEU A 125 15.57 23.96 -0.49
N ARG A 126 15.13 24.26 0.72
CA ARG A 126 15.41 23.44 1.91
C ARG A 126 14.77 22.05 1.86
N PHE A 127 13.61 21.90 1.20
CA PHE A 127 12.98 20.59 1.04
C PHE A 127 13.70 19.71 0.02
N GLY A 128 14.33 20.31 -0.99
CA GLY A 128 15.12 19.56 -1.98
C GLY A 128 16.38 18.90 -1.41
N GLU A 129 16.91 19.39 -0.28
CA GLU A 129 18.13 18.87 0.34
C GLU A 129 17.89 17.63 1.22
N ASN A 130 16.67 17.47 1.77
CA ASN A 130 16.30 16.33 2.62
C ASN A 130 14.78 16.10 2.60
N GLU A 131 14.30 15.02 1.97
CA GLU A 131 12.88 14.63 1.98
C GLU A 131 12.32 14.44 3.40
N ASP A 132 13.18 14.07 4.35
CA ASP A 132 12.87 13.91 5.78
C ASP A 132 12.69 15.25 6.53
N ALA A 133 13.05 16.38 5.92
CA ALA A 133 12.91 17.70 6.54
C ALA A 133 11.49 18.27 6.44
N GLU A 134 10.68 17.77 5.51
CA GLU A 134 9.34 18.29 5.22
C GLU A 134 8.37 18.07 6.39
N LEU A 135 8.33 16.87 6.96
CA LEU A 135 7.49 16.57 8.13
C LEU A 135 7.82 17.50 9.30
N GLY A 136 9.11 17.69 9.57
CA GLY A 136 9.56 18.58 10.64
C GLY A 136 9.21 20.05 10.42
N PHE A 137 9.23 20.51 9.17
CA PHE A 137 8.76 21.84 8.81
C PHE A 137 7.26 21.99 9.07
N LEU A 138 6.43 21.07 8.57
CA LEU A 138 4.98 21.12 8.73
C LEU A 138 4.57 21.07 10.20
N THR A 139 5.20 20.20 10.99
CA THR A 139 4.96 20.14 12.44
C THR A 139 5.37 21.43 13.15
N THR A 140 6.48 22.06 12.73
CA THR A 140 6.92 23.33 13.34
C THR A 140 6.03 24.50 12.94
N GLN A 141 5.60 24.55 11.68
CA GLN A 141 4.63 25.52 11.20
C GLN A 141 3.31 25.38 11.94
N LEU A 142 2.79 24.15 12.07
CA LEU A 142 1.58 23.87 12.82
C LEU A 142 1.70 24.28 14.29
N ALA A 143 2.85 24.05 14.93
CA ALA A 143 3.10 24.50 16.31
C ALA A 143 3.02 26.03 16.44
N GLY A 144 3.61 26.76 15.48
CA GLY A 144 3.54 28.22 15.44
C GLY A 144 2.12 28.72 15.27
N MET A 145 1.36 28.13 14.34
CA MET A 145 -0.03 28.50 14.08
C MET A 145 -0.97 28.17 15.24
N GLN A 146 -0.74 27.06 15.94
CA GLN A 146 -1.51 26.71 17.13
C GLN A 146 -1.24 27.69 18.28
N ALA A 147 0.00 28.13 18.46
CA ALA A 147 0.33 29.15 19.46
C ALA A 147 -0.30 30.53 19.18
N THR A 148 -0.56 30.85 17.92
CA THR A 148 -1.21 32.10 17.50
C THR A 148 -2.71 31.99 17.29
N GLY A 149 -3.30 30.78 17.43
CA GLY A 149 -4.71 30.54 17.16
C GLY A 149 -5.10 30.69 15.68
N THR A 150 -4.16 30.47 14.75
CA THR A 150 -4.34 30.68 13.30
C THR A 150 -4.18 29.38 12.51
N VAL A 151 -4.49 28.22 13.10
CA VAL A 151 -4.41 26.93 12.39
C VAL A 151 -5.44 26.92 11.26
N THR A 152 -4.98 26.65 10.04
CA THR A 152 -5.86 26.57 8.88
C THR A 152 -6.05 25.11 8.42
N PRO A 153 -7.21 24.76 7.83
CA PRO A 153 -7.46 23.44 7.26
C PRO A 153 -6.40 22.99 6.27
N GLU A 154 -5.84 23.90 5.47
CA GLU A 154 -4.89 23.58 4.41
C GLU A 154 -3.57 23.01 4.96
N VAL A 155 -3.06 23.58 6.05
CA VAL A 155 -1.81 23.09 6.68
C VAL A 155 -2.01 21.70 7.29
N LEU A 156 -3.16 21.47 7.92
CA LEU A 156 -3.54 20.15 8.41
C LEU A 156 -3.70 19.14 7.26
N GLN A 157 -4.29 19.56 6.14
CA GLN A 157 -4.45 18.72 4.96
C GLN A 157 -3.09 18.34 4.35
N HIS A 158 -2.13 19.27 4.32
CA HIS A 158 -0.76 18.98 3.88
C HIS A 158 -0.07 17.97 4.79
N LEU A 159 -0.19 18.15 6.12
CA LEU A 159 0.34 17.19 7.08
C LEU A 159 -0.27 15.79 6.87
N LEU A 160 -1.59 15.71 6.68
CA LEU A 160 -2.28 14.45 6.39
C LEU A 160 -1.76 13.80 5.09
N ALA A 161 -1.63 14.58 4.02
CA ALA A 161 -1.11 14.09 2.74
C ALA A 161 0.31 13.53 2.89
N LYS A 162 1.19 14.25 3.60
CA LYS A 162 2.58 13.79 3.84
C LYS A 162 2.62 12.49 4.67
N LEU A 163 1.77 12.36 5.69
CA LEU A 163 1.70 11.12 6.49
C LEU A 163 1.23 9.93 5.66
N ASN A 164 0.23 10.12 4.80
CA ASN A 164 -0.25 9.07 3.90
C ASN A 164 0.82 8.67 2.88
N ALA A 165 1.50 9.65 2.26
CA ALA A 165 2.58 9.39 1.32
C ALA A 165 3.74 8.62 1.97
N LEU A 166 4.13 8.98 3.20
CA LEU A 166 5.15 8.25 3.95
C LEU A 166 4.70 6.81 4.26
N THR A 167 3.47 6.64 4.72
CA THR A 167 2.90 5.32 5.01
C THR A 167 2.94 4.42 3.76
N ALA A 168 2.49 4.94 2.62
CA ALA A 168 2.53 4.21 1.35
C ALA A 168 3.97 3.84 0.95
N SER A 169 4.91 4.78 1.01
CA SER A 169 6.33 4.51 0.68
C SER A 169 6.95 3.41 1.56
N PHE A 170 6.52 3.32 2.82
CA PHE A 170 6.98 2.30 3.76
C PHE A 170 6.34 0.94 3.49
N GLU A 171 5.05 0.92 3.15
CA GLU A 171 4.36 -0.29 2.70
C GLU A 171 5.00 -0.84 1.41
N ASP A 172 5.33 0.02 0.44
CA ASP A 172 6.04 -0.35 -0.79
C ASP A 172 7.44 -0.91 -0.51
N ALA A 173 8.17 -0.29 0.43
CA ALA A 173 9.48 -0.80 0.85
C ALA A 173 9.38 -2.21 1.44
N ILE A 174 8.38 -2.47 2.28
CA ILE A 174 8.12 -3.81 2.85
C ILE A 174 7.72 -4.80 1.75
N ALA A 175 6.81 -4.40 0.86
CA ALA A 175 6.34 -5.25 -0.25
C ALA A 175 7.47 -5.64 -1.20
N SER A 176 8.46 -4.76 -1.41
CA SER A 176 9.61 -5.04 -2.26
C SER A 176 10.47 -6.22 -1.78
N GLY A 177 10.41 -6.57 -0.49
CA GLY A 177 11.26 -7.59 0.13
C GLY A 177 12.76 -7.25 0.16
N SER A 178 13.16 -6.07 -0.34
CA SER A 178 14.55 -5.64 -0.36
C SER A 178 14.99 -5.17 1.03
N GLU A 179 15.93 -5.88 1.63
CA GLU A 179 16.57 -5.49 2.90
C GLU A 179 17.04 -4.03 2.90
N PHE A 180 17.69 -3.59 1.83
CA PHE A 180 18.19 -2.22 1.73
C PHE A 180 17.07 -1.18 1.79
N ARG A 181 16.05 -1.30 0.93
CA ARG A 181 14.88 -0.41 0.93
C ARG A 181 14.17 -0.43 2.29
N ILE A 182 14.06 -1.58 2.93
CA ILE A 182 13.45 -1.72 4.27
C ILE A 182 14.28 -0.98 5.33
N LEU A 183 15.61 -1.12 5.32
CA LEU A 183 16.50 -0.41 6.25
C LEU A 183 16.50 1.10 6.00
N GLU A 184 16.52 1.54 4.74
CA GLU A 184 16.44 2.95 4.37
C GLU A 184 15.11 3.56 4.83
N ALA A 185 13.98 2.91 4.50
CA ALA A 185 12.65 3.33 4.93
C ALA A 185 12.51 3.39 6.46
N ARG A 186 13.08 2.41 7.18
CA ARG A 186 13.12 2.41 8.65
C ARG A 186 13.95 3.56 9.21
N SER A 187 15.09 3.88 8.59
CA SER A 187 15.91 5.03 8.97
C SER A 187 15.14 6.33 8.81
N ARG A 188 14.44 6.50 7.67
CA ARG A 188 13.56 7.66 7.41
C ARG A 188 12.44 7.76 8.45
N LEU A 189 11.76 6.65 8.78
CA LEU A 189 10.74 6.63 9.84
C LEU A 189 11.34 7.09 11.18
N THR A 190 12.47 6.53 11.57
CA THR A 190 13.17 6.85 12.83
C THR A 190 13.53 8.34 12.92
N GLY A 191 14.03 8.92 11.82
CA GLY A 191 14.34 10.36 11.74
C GLY A 191 13.11 11.27 11.93
N ASN A 192 11.92 10.76 11.61
CA ASN A 192 10.66 11.49 11.68
C ASN A 192 9.87 11.29 12.99
N VAL A 193 10.21 10.31 13.84
CA VAL A 193 9.47 9.99 15.08
C VAL A 193 9.25 11.21 15.96
N ARG A 194 10.29 12.01 16.22
CA ARG A 194 10.17 13.21 17.07
C ARG A 194 9.15 14.23 16.55
N TRP A 195 8.99 14.32 15.22
CA TRP A 195 8.06 15.24 14.59
C TRP A 195 6.64 14.68 14.64
N LEU A 196 6.48 13.37 14.49
CA LEU A 196 5.20 12.68 14.71
C LEU A 196 4.71 12.90 16.15
N ASP A 197 5.56 12.68 17.15
CA ASP A 197 5.21 12.87 18.57
C ASP A 197 4.80 14.31 18.87
N LYS A 198 5.58 15.27 18.37
CA LYS A 198 5.28 16.70 18.53
C LYS A 198 3.96 17.06 17.82
N GLY A 199 3.74 16.54 16.62
CA GLY A 199 2.49 16.72 15.86
C GLY A 199 1.28 16.17 16.63
N THR A 200 1.41 14.98 17.22
CA THR A 200 0.36 14.38 18.05
C THR A 200 0.03 15.24 19.27
N THR A 201 1.04 15.80 19.95
CA THR A 201 0.81 16.73 21.07
C THR A 201 0.06 17.97 20.62
N ILE A 202 0.45 18.57 19.49
CA ILE A 202 -0.22 19.77 18.96
C ILE A 202 -1.66 19.46 18.57
N LEU A 203 -1.92 18.32 17.90
CA LEU A 203 -3.27 17.92 17.50
C LEU A 203 -4.18 17.61 18.69
N ARG A 204 -3.64 17.03 19.78
CA ARG A 204 -4.41 16.85 21.03
C ARG A 204 -4.76 18.19 21.67
N GLY A 205 -3.81 19.14 21.67
CA GLY A 205 -4.05 20.50 22.14
C GLY A 205 -5.14 21.18 21.32
N LEU A 206 -5.04 21.11 19.99
CA LEU A 206 -6.02 21.63 19.07
C LEU A 206 -7.40 21.03 19.35
N LEU A 207 -7.54 19.70 19.39
CA LEU A 207 -8.81 19.00 19.64
C LEU A 207 -9.44 19.25 21.03
N ALA A 208 -8.68 19.82 21.97
CA ALA A 208 -9.17 20.18 23.30
C ALA A 208 -9.72 21.62 23.37
N GLU A 209 -9.59 22.41 22.31
CA GLU A 209 -10.13 23.77 22.23
C GLU A 209 -11.67 23.75 22.17
N GLU A 210 -12.29 24.71 22.86
CA GLU A 210 -13.76 24.75 23.04
C GLU A 210 -14.51 25.14 21.74
N GLU A 211 -13.82 25.80 20.81
CA GLU A 211 -14.40 26.35 19.58
C GLU A 211 -13.53 26.02 18.35
N ILE A 212 -13.66 24.79 17.84
CA ILE A 212 -12.97 24.31 16.63
C ILE A 212 -13.96 24.22 15.45
N SER A 213 -13.53 24.66 14.27
CA SER A 213 -14.30 24.45 13.04
C SER A 213 -14.55 22.96 12.76
N PRO A 214 -15.77 22.54 12.36
CA PRO A 214 -16.05 21.14 12.01
C PRO A 214 -15.11 20.56 10.95
N GLU A 215 -14.64 21.38 10.02
CA GLU A 215 -13.67 20.97 9.00
C GLU A 215 -12.30 20.65 9.62
N THR A 216 -11.77 21.55 10.45
CA THR A 216 -10.50 21.38 11.17
C THR A 216 -10.53 20.15 12.07
N SER A 217 -11.64 19.91 12.79
CA SER A 217 -11.83 18.72 13.61
C SER A 217 -11.78 17.43 12.77
N ARG A 218 -12.48 17.41 11.63
CA ARG A 218 -12.49 16.25 10.71
C ARG A 218 -11.08 15.92 10.20
N ILE A 219 -10.32 16.92 9.77
CA ILE A 219 -8.95 16.71 9.27
C ILE A 219 -8.03 16.25 10.41
N ALA A 220 -8.15 16.82 11.62
CA ALA A 220 -7.39 16.40 12.78
C ALA A 220 -7.65 14.92 13.15
N HIS A 221 -8.91 14.46 13.10
CA HIS A 221 -9.24 13.05 13.29
C HIS A 221 -8.66 12.15 12.18
N ALA A 222 -8.72 12.58 10.92
CA ALA A 222 -8.11 11.86 9.81
C ALA A 222 -6.58 11.73 9.97
N ILE A 223 -5.92 12.77 10.49
CA ILE A 223 -4.50 12.70 10.85
C ILE A 223 -4.26 11.66 11.94
N GLY A 224 -5.08 11.62 12.99
CA GLY A 224 -4.98 10.59 14.03
C GLY A 224 -5.08 9.15 13.48
N LEU A 225 -5.97 8.93 12.51
CA LEU A 225 -6.09 7.64 11.82
C LEU A 225 -4.83 7.32 10.97
N ALA A 226 -4.28 8.30 10.26
CA ALA A 226 -3.04 8.14 9.49
C ALA A 226 -1.86 7.82 10.41
N GLN A 227 -1.75 8.46 11.58
CA GLN A 227 -0.73 8.16 12.59
C GLN A 227 -0.87 6.73 13.15
N SER A 228 -2.11 6.27 13.39
CA SER A 228 -2.36 4.88 13.81
C SER A 228 -1.93 3.87 12.74
N ARG A 229 -2.19 4.15 11.45
CA ARG A 229 -1.70 3.33 10.33
C ARG A 229 -0.17 3.26 10.31
N LEU A 230 0.48 4.41 10.43
CA LEU A 230 1.94 4.50 10.45
C LEU A 230 2.56 3.69 11.60
N ALA A 231 1.95 3.69 12.78
CA ALA A 231 2.39 2.87 13.91
C ALA A 231 2.28 1.35 13.62
N ARG A 232 1.28 0.92 12.83
CA ARG A 232 1.18 -0.49 12.41
C ARG A 232 2.26 -0.88 11.41
N VAL A 233 2.68 0.05 10.55
CA VAL A 233 3.78 -0.16 9.60
C VAL A 233 5.10 -0.38 10.34
N ASP A 234 5.34 0.30 11.46
CA ASP A 234 6.52 0.03 12.32
C ASP A 234 6.59 -1.43 12.80
N ALA A 235 5.46 -1.99 13.25
CA ALA A 235 5.38 -3.40 13.61
C ALA A 235 5.58 -4.34 12.39
N ALA A 236 5.15 -3.92 11.20
CA ALA A 236 5.37 -4.67 9.97
C ALA A 236 6.85 -4.68 9.55
N PHE A 237 7.57 -3.57 9.74
CA PHE A 237 9.03 -3.52 9.54
C PHE A 237 9.76 -4.53 10.42
N GLN A 238 9.42 -4.64 11.70
CA GLN A 238 10.06 -5.63 12.58
C GLN A 238 9.86 -7.07 12.08
N ARG A 239 8.65 -7.40 11.61
CA ARG A 239 8.37 -8.72 11.02
C ARG A 239 9.15 -8.94 9.72
N ALA A 240 9.22 -7.94 8.85
CA ALA A 240 9.96 -8.01 7.59
C ALA A 240 11.46 -8.21 7.83
N LEU A 241 12.04 -7.50 8.80
CA LEU A 241 13.45 -7.65 9.18
C LEU A 241 13.74 -9.02 9.79
N ASN A 242 12.90 -9.52 10.69
CA ASN A 242 13.06 -10.87 11.23
C ASN A 242 13.01 -11.93 10.11
N LYS A 243 12.13 -11.73 9.11
CA LYS A 243 12.06 -12.61 7.93
C LYS A 243 13.36 -12.56 7.13
N ILE A 244 13.89 -11.37 6.85
CA ILE A 244 15.19 -11.21 6.17
C ILE A 244 16.31 -11.88 6.97
N GLU A 245 16.40 -11.63 8.28
CA GLU A 245 17.43 -12.21 9.14
C GLU A 245 17.37 -13.74 9.17
N SER A 246 16.18 -14.34 9.22
CA SER A 246 16.01 -15.80 9.16
C SER A 246 16.35 -16.40 7.79
N GLN A 247 16.27 -15.62 6.72
CA GLN A 247 16.67 -16.03 5.37
C GLN A 247 18.14 -15.71 5.06
N ARG A 248 18.85 -15.05 5.99
CA ARG A 248 20.22 -14.58 5.77
C ARG A 248 21.19 -15.76 5.71
N VAL A 249 21.83 -15.93 4.56
CA VAL A 249 22.89 -16.93 4.37
C VAL A 249 24.22 -16.38 4.88
N THR A 250 24.85 -17.10 5.80
CA THR A 250 26.23 -16.84 6.26
C THR A 250 27.24 -17.49 5.30
N LEU A 251 28.21 -16.70 4.87
CA LEU A 251 29.30 -17.10 3.98
C LEU A 251 30.48 -17.61 4.82
N GLY A 252 30.51 -18.93 5.01
CA GLY A 252 31.56 -19.62 5.73
C GLY A 252 31.58 -19.34 7.24
N ALA A 253 32.70 -19.65 7.89
CA ALA A 253 32.87 -19.53 9.35
C ALA A 253 33.22 -18.10 9.83
N SER A 254 33.33 -17.14 8.91
CA SER A 254 33.78 -15.77 9.19
C SER A 254 32.69 -14.87 9.80
N GLY A 255 31.43 -15.30 9.74
CA GLY A 255 30.27 -14.49 10.13
C GLY A 255 29.82 -13.47 9.08
N VAL A 256 30.52 -13.36 7.94
CA VAL A 256 30.11 -12.52 6.81
C VAL A 256 28.82 -13.08 6.21
N SER A 257 27.83 -12.23 5.95
CA SER A 257 26.57 -12.63 5.30
C SER A 257 26.52 -12.26 3.82
N SER A 258 25.57 -12.87 3.11
CA SER A 258 25.21 -12.47 1.73
C SER A 258 24.84 -10.99 1.64
N SER A 259 24.20 -10.43 2.66
CA SER A 259 23.86 -9.00 2.77
C SER A 259 25.12 -8.13 2.89
N ASP A 260 26.12 -8.56 3.67
CA ASP A 260 27.41 -7.85 3.79
C ASP A 260 28.17 -7.82 2.47
N ALA A 261 28.15 -8.94 1.73
CA ALA A 261 28.73 -9.01 0.39
C ALA A 261 28.01 -8.07 -0.59
N ALA A 262 26.68 -8.03 -0.57
CA ALA A 262 25.89 -7.14 -1.41
C ALA A 262 26.07 -5.65 -1.07
N ALA A 263 26.23 -5.33 0.22
CA ALA A 263 26.54 -3.97 0.67
C ALA A 263 27.95 -3.55 0.24
N TRP A 264 28.94 -4.43 0.41
CA TRP A 264 30.31 -4.18 -0.03
C TRP A 264 30.40 -3.96 -1.55
N LEU A 265 29.75 -4.81 -2.35
CA LEU A 265 29.74 -4.68 -3.82
C LEU A 265 29.18 -3.34 -4.29
N ARG A 266 28.15 -2.81 -3.62
CA ARG A 266 27.56 -1.50 -3.97
C ARG A 266 28.44 -0.30 -3.63
N GLY A 267 29.38 -0.45 -2.70
CA GLY A 267 30.36 0.59 -2.38
C GLY A 267 31.55 0.63 -3.33
N LEU A 268 31.62 -0.26 -4.32
CA LEU A 268 32.71 -0.32 -5.28
C LEU A 268 32.40 0.48 -6.54
N GLU A 269 33.43 1.10 -7.08
CA GLU A 269 33.40 1.70 -8.42
C GLU A 269 33.06 0.65 -9.48
N ILE A 270 32.37 1.05 -10.54
CA ILE A 270 31.91 0.13 -11.58
C ILE A 270 33.04 -0.69 -12.23
N HIS A 271 34.23 -0.09 -12.36
CA HIS A 271 35.42 -0.77 -12.88
C HIS A 271 35.93 -1.89 -11.95
N ARG A 272 35.84 -1.69 -10.62
CA ARG A 272 36.18 -2.71 -9.62
C ARG A 272 35.20 -3.87 -9.65
N ILE A 273 33.91 -3.57 -9.82
CA ILE A 273 32.86 -4.60 -9.96
C ILE A 273 33.10 -5.41 -11.23
N ALA A 274 33.37 -4.75 -12.36
CA ALA A 274 33.67 -5.42 -13.63
C ALA A 274 34.90 -6.35 -13.51
N ALA A 275 35.96 -5.92 -12.81
CA ALA A 275 37.13 -6.74 -12.56
C ALA A 275 36.84 -7.96 -11.65
N LEU A 276 35.92 -7.82 -10.69
CA LEU A 276 35.48 -8.95 -9.85
C LEU A 276 34.63 -9.97 -10.63
N ALA A 277 33.91 -9.51 -11.65
CA ALA A 277 33.11 -10.36 -12.54
C ALA A 277 33.95 -11.04 -13.65
N ASP A 278 35.19 -10.60 -13.86
CA ASP A 278 36.09 -11.12 -14.89
C ASP A 278 36.40 -12.60 -14.64
N GLY A 279 36.12 -13.44 -15.64
CA GLY A 279 36.22 -14.90 -15.55
C GLY A 279 35.20 -15.60 -14.63
N ALA A 280 34.40 -14.86 -13.85
CA ALA A 280 33.31 -15.40 -13.03
C ALA A 280 32.02 -15.58 -13.83
N LEU A 281 31.82 -14.75 -14.84
CA LEU A 281 30.74 -14.90 -15.82
C LEU A 281 31.18 -15.92 -16.88
N GLY A 282 30.77 -17.17 -16.72
CA GLY A 282 30.82 -18.14 -17.80
C GLY A 282 29.86 -17.72 -18.92
N ALA A 283 30.18 -18.10 -20.17
CA ALA A 283 29.16 -18.13 -21.21
C ALA A 283 28.06 -19.10 -20.73
N GLY A 284 26.98 -18.56 -20.15
CA GLY A 284 25.79 -19.34 -19.88
C GLY A 284 25.37 -20.04 -21.18
N PRO A 285 24.75 -21.24 -21.12
CA PRO A 285 24.17 -21.82 -22.32
C PRO A 285 23.31 -20.73 -22.94
N GLN A 286 23.63 -20.33 -24.18
CA GLN A 286 22.75 -19.45 -24.92
C GLN A 286 21.40 -20.13 -24.91
N MET A 287 20.44 -19.58 -24.15
CA MET A 287 19.05 -19.94 -24.36
C MET A 287 18.76 -19.49 -25.78
N GLN A 288 18.85 -20.43 -26.72
CA GLN A 288 18.35 -20.25 -28.07
C GLN A 288 16.84 -20.19 -27.95
N PHE A 289 16.35 -19.04 -27.53
CA PHE A 289 14.98 -18.69 -27.80
C PHE A 289 14.85 -18.65 -29.32
N VAL A 290 13.82 -19.31 -29.84
CA VAL A 290 13.54 -19.36 -31.29
C VAL A 290 13.24 -17.96 -31.84
N ALA A 291 12.88 -17.00 -30.97
CA ALA A 291 12.79 -15.59 -31.27
C ALA A 291 14.11 -14.87 -30.95
N GLY A 292 14.60 -14.03 -31.86
CA GLY A 292 15.82 -13.25 -31.64
C GLY A 292 15.69 -12.29 -30.45
N GLY A 293 16.82 -11.81 -29.91
CA GLY A 293 16.82 -10.90 -28.76
C GLY A 293 16.02 -9.61 -28.99
N HIS A 294 15.91 -9.16 -30.24
CA HIS A 294 15.07 -8.01 -30.62
C HIS A 294 13.58 -8.37 -30.63
N GLU A 295 13.17 -9.56 -31.09
CA GLU A 295 11.77 -9.98 -31.00
C GLU A 295 11.31 -10.25 -29.58
N LEU A 296 12.20 -10.71 -28.70
CA LEU A 296 11.92 -10.82 -27.27
C LEU A 296 11.82 -9.45 -26.60
N LEU A 297 12.70 -8.52 -26.98
CA LEU A 297 12.67 -7.14 -26.48
C LEU A 297 11.40 -6.41 -26.97
N ASP A 298 11.07 -6.51 -28.25
CA ASP A 298 9.87 -5.92 -28.84
C ASP A 298 8.60 -6.54 -28.22
N ARG A 299 8.57 -7.86 -27.99
CA ARG A 299 7.44 -8.50 -27.31
C ARG A 299 7.34 -8.13 -25.84
N ALA A 300 8.46 -8.01 -25.13
CA ALA A 300 8.47 -7.59 -23.74
C ALA A 300 8.07 -6.11 -23.60
N GLU A 301 8.56 -5.24 -24.47
CA GLU A 301 8.22 -3.83 -24.50
C GLU A 301 6.76 -3.62 -24.90
N SER A 302 6.26 -4.39 -25.87
CA SER A 302 4.85 -4.35 -26.28
C SER A 302 3.93 -4.96 -25.21
N ALA A 303 4.34 -6.02 -24.50
CA ALA A 303 3.58 -6.59 -23.39
C ALA A 303 3.54 -5.65 -22.19
N LEU A 304 4.67 -5.06 -21.81
CA LEU A 304 4.76 -4.09 -20.71
C LEU A 304 4.00 -2.81 -21.03
N SER A 305 4.09 -2.31 -22.27
CA SER A 305 3.35 -1.12 -22.72
C SER A 305 1.86 -1.37 -22.90
N GLU A 306 1.44 -2.62 -23.09
CA GLU A 306 0.03 -3.02 -23.15
C GLU A 306 -0.52 -3.22 -21.73
N GLU A 307 0.24 -3.83 -20.83
CA GLU A 307 -0.14 -4.03 -19.42
C GLU A 307 -0.26 -2.69 -18.68
N VAL A 308 0.69 -1.77 -18.90
CA VAL A 308 0.63 -0.39 -18.38
C VAL A 308 -0.54 0.38 -18.98
N ARG A 309 -0.80 0.25 -20.29
CA ARG A 309 -2.00 0.88 -20.91
C ARG A 309 -3.30 0.26 -20.44
N GLN A 310 -3.36 -1.04 -20.17
CA GLN A 310 -4.54 -1.71 -19.62
C GLN A 310 -4.79 -1.26 -18.17
N MET A 311 -3.76 -1.08 -17.35
CA MET A 311 -3.89 -0.55 -16.00
C MET A 311 -4.27 0.94 -15.95
N GLU A 312 -3.77 1.75 -16.89
CA GLU A 312 -4.12 3.17 -16.99
C GLU A 312 -5.49 3.40 -17.68
N ALA A 313 -5.94 2.48 -18.53
CA ALA A 313 -7.25 2.53 -19.20
C ALA A 313 -8.38 1.85 -18.40
N ASP A 314 -8.06 1.01 -17.41
CA ASP A 314 -9.06 0.39 -16.54
C ASP A 314 -9.42 1.31 -15.35
N ALA A 315 -10.24 2.32 -15.67
CA ALA A 315 -10.99 3.11 -14.69
C ALA A 315 -12.41 2.54 -14.48
N SER A 316 -12.62 1.23 -14.70
CA SER A 316 -13.93 0.62 -14.54
C SER A 316 -14.18 0.20 -13.09
N LEU A 317 -15.28 0.66 -12.51
CA LEU A 317 -15.91 -0.10 -11.42
C LEU A 317 -16.38 -1.43 -12.01
N PRO A 318 -16.26 -2.56 -11.28
CA PRO A 318 -16.71 -3.84 -11.79
C PRO A 318 -18.19 -3.74 -12.23
N PRO A 319 -18.53 -4.21 -13.44
CA PRO A 319 -19.89 -4.08 -13.96
C PRO A 319 -20.87 -4.87 -13.09
N ALA A 320 -22.11 -4.39 -12.97
CA ALA A 320 -23.18 -5.20 -12.40
C ALA A 320 -23.41 -6.41 -13.31
N GLU A 321 -23.07 -7.60 -12.81
CA GLU A 321 -23.40 -8.84 -13.49
C GLU A 321 -24.88 -9.18 -13.24
N ASP A 322 -25.62 -9.42 -14.32
CA ASP A 322 -26.77 -10.32 -14.25
C ASP A 322 -26.24 -11.70 -13.87
N ALA A 323 -26.90 -12.37 -12.93
CA ALA A 323 -26.52 -13.73 -12.54
C ALA A 323 -26.33 -14.58 -13.81
N PRO A 324 -25.21 -15.32 -13.94
CA PRO A 324 -24.97 -16.13 -15.12
C PRO A 324 -26.21 -16.99 -15.40
N GLN A 325 -26.65 -17.04 -16.66
CA GLN A 325 -27.58 -18.10 -17.06
C GLN A 325 -26.88 -19.41 -16.75
N ASP A 326 -27.51 -20.23 -15.89
CA ASP A 326 -26.98 -21.51 -15.45
C ASP A 326 -26.21 -22.17 -16.60
N GLU A 327 -24.88 -22.16 -16.53
CA GLU A 327 -24.14 -23.26 -17.12
C GLU A 327 -24.81 -24.48 -16.51
N ALA A 328 -25.44 -25.32 -17.34
CA ALA A 328 -26.01 -26.56 -16.85
C ALA A 328 -24.91 -27.20 -16.01
N ALA A 329 -25.17 -27.25 -14.69
CA ALA A 329 -24.14 -27.56 -13.70
C ALA A 329 -23.33 -28.74 -14.22
N PRO A 330 -21.98 -28.71 -14.12
CA PRO A 330 -21.17 -29.82 -14.58
C PRO A 330 -21.84 -31.09 -14.06
N SER A 331 -22.36 -31.92 -14.98
CA SER A 331 -23.20 -33.04 -14.56
C SER A 331 -22.34 -33.87 -13.64
N GLU A 332 -22.73 -33.94 -12.37
CA GLU A 332 -21.96 -34.63 -11.35
C GLU A 332 -21.69 -36.05 -11.87
N ASP A 333 -20.42 -36.43 -12.06
CA ASP A 333 -20.07 -37.78 -12.51
C ASP A 333 -20.29 -38.74 -11.33
N LEU A 334 -21.53 -39.18 -11.20
CA LEU A 334 -22.00 -40.05 -10.14
C LEU A 334 -21.58 -41.51 -10.37
N SER A 335 -20.78 -41.83 -11.39
CA SER A 335 -20.37 -43.20 -11.70
C SER A 335 -19.63 -43.87 -10.55
N LEU A 336 -18.83 -43.11 -9.80
CA LEU A 336 -18.12 -43.60 -8.61
C LEU A 336 -19.06 -43.91 -7.45
N LEU A 337 -20.07 -43.06 -7.23
CA LEU A 337 -21.10 -43.24 -6.20
C LEU A 337 -22.00 -44.43 -6.54
N LEU A 338 -22.49 -44.54 -7.77
CA LEU A 338 -23.35 -45.64 -8.21
C LEU A 338 -22.64 -47.00 -8.06
N ARG A 339 -21.37 -47.08 -8.46
CA ARG A 339 -20.56 -48.31 -8.25
C ARG A 339 -20.32 -48.61 -6.78
N LEU A 340 -20.16 -47.59 -5.94
CA LEU A 340 -20.03 -47.80 -4.50
C LEU A 340 -21.34 -48.32 -3.90
N SER A 341 -22.48 -47.76 -4.28
CA SER A 341 -23.81 -48.22 -3.84
C SER A 341 -24.10 -49.66 -4.28
N GLU A 342 -23.71 -50.06 -5.50
CA GLU A 342 -23.78 -51.45 -5.95
C GLU A 342 -22.90 -52.39 -5.09
N ARG A 343 -21.68 -51.98 -4.76
CA ARG A 343 -20.78 -52.74 -3.88
C ARG A 343 -21.37 -52.89 -2.48
N LEU A 344 -22.00 -51.84 -1.95
CA LEU A 344 -22.67 -51.85 -0.65
C LEU A 344 -23.90 -52.78 -0.65
N ALA A 345 -24.70 -52.79 -1.72
CA ALA A 345 -25.86 -53.67 -1.84
C ALA A 345 -25.51 -55.17 -1.75
N GLY A 346 -24.27 -55.55 -2.09
CA GLY A 346 -23.76 -56.92 -1.98
C GLY A 346 -23.33 -57.34 -0.58
N ILE A 347 -23.34 -56.45 0.43
CA ILE A 347 -22.90 -56.76 1.79
C ILE A 347 -24.04 -57.43 2.57
N LEU A 348 -23.82 -58.67 3.00
CA LEU A 348 -24.81 -59.42 3.79
C LEU A 348 -24.75 -59.07 5.28
N THR A 349 -23.55 -58.92 5.85
CA THR A 349 -23.34 -58.69 7.28
C THR A 349 -22.32 -57.58 7.55
N ALA A 350 -21.07 -57.77 7.13
CA ALA A 350 -19.98 -56.80 7.29
C ALA A 350 -18.94 -56.94 6.16
N SER A 351 -18.29 -55.84 5.80
CA SER A 351 -17.14 -55.85 4.89
C SER A 351 -16.09 -54.84 5.34
N PRO A 352 -14.78 -55.14 5.21
CA PRO A 352 -13.71 -54.17 5.41
C PRO A 352 -13.90 -52.95 4.51
N ALA A 353 -13.71 -51.75 5.07
CA ALA A 353 -13.82 -50.49 4.33
C ALA A 353 -12.80 -50.43 3.17
N SER A 354 -11.62 -51.02 3.36
CA SER A 354 -10.55 -51.04 2.35
C SER A 354 -11.01 -51.72 1.07
N ARG A 355 -11.72 -52.83 1.18
CA ARG A 355 -12.26 -53.58 0.04
C ARG A 355 -13.28 -52.78 -0.77
N LEU A 356 -13.97 -51.83 -0.13
CA LEU A 356 -15.04 -51.05 -0.76
C LEU A 356 -14.50 -49.82 -1.48
N VAL A 357 -13.47 -49.17 -0.92
CA VAL A 357 -12.93 -47.91 -1.42
C VAL A 357 -11.83 -48.07 -2.46
N LEU A 358 -11.09 -49.19 -2.47
CA LEU A 358 -10.00 -49.42 -3.42
C LEU A 358 -10.47 -49.51 -4.88
N GLY A 359 -9.57 -49.14 -5.79
CA GLY A 359 -9.75 -49.10 -7.24
C GLY A 359 -9.60 -47.70 -7.84
N GLY A 360 -8.58 -47.50 -8.68
CA GLY A 360 -8.44 -46.30 -9.51
C GLY A 360 -7.57 -45.19 -8.93
N GLY A 361 -6.66 -45.51 -8.01
CA GLY A 361 -5.70 -44.56 -7.42
C GLY A 361 -6.21 -43.83 -6.18
N PHE A 362 -5.37 -42.97 -5.62
CA PHE A 362 -5.62 -42.31 -4.33
C PHE A 362 -6.88 -41.41 -4.34
N GLY A 363 -7.10 -40.66 -5.42
CA GLY A 363 -8.21 -39.70 -5.53
C GLY A 363 -9.60 -40.37 -5.43
N PRO A 364 -9.95 -41.30 -6.34
CA PRO A 364 -11.23 -42.01 -6.29
C PRO A 364 -11.45 -42.81 -4.99
N ALA A 365 -10.41 -43.38 -4.42
CA ALA A 365 -10.50 -44.10 -3.16
C ALA A 365 -10.76 -43.18 -1.96
N SER A 366 -10.07 -42.03 -1.89
CA SER A 366 -10.32 -41.01 -0.87
C SER A 366 -11.74 -40.44 -0.98
N TYR A 367 -12.23 -40.24 -2.21
CA TYR A 367 -13.60 -39.82 -2.46
C TYR A 367 -14.62 -40.86 -1.96
N ARG A 368 -14.45 -42.15 -2.29
CA ARG A 368 -15.35 -43.21 -1.78
C ARG A 368 -15.29 -43.34 -0.25
N LEU A 369 -14.13 -43.15 0.37
CA LEU A 369 -14.01 -43.13 1.83
C LEU A 369 -14.80 -41.96 2.45
N SER A 370 -14.72 -40.78 1.84
CA SER A 370 -15.53 -39.63 2.27
C SER A 370 -17.03 -39.90 2.14
N LEU A 371 -17.47 -40.61 1.09
CA LEU A 371 -18.86 -41.02 0.93
C LEU A 371 -19.29 -42.07 1.97
N LEU A 372 -18.44 -43.05 2.30
CA LEU A 372 -18.75 -44.02 3.35
C LEU A 372 -18.94 -43.36 4.72
N SER A 373 -18.27 -42.23 4.98
CA SER A 373 -18.44 -41.48 6.24
C SER A 373 -19.82 -40.84 6.40
N LEU A 374 -20.61 -40.77 5.33
CA LEU A 374 -21.98 -40.25 5.34
C LEU A 374 -23.03 -41.33 5.63
N LEU A 375 -22.65 -42.61 5.66
CA LEU A 375 -23.58 -43.71 5.97
C LEU A 375 -24.18 -43.52 7.36
N GLY A 376 -25.52 -43.60 7.45
CA GLY A 376 -26.24 -43.48 8.72
C GLY A 376 -26.33 -42.06 9.28
N ASN A 377 -25.88 -41.03 8.55
CA ASN A 377 -25.93 -39.63 8.98
C ASN A 377 -27.03 -38.85 8.23
N GLU A 378 -28.28 -38.94 8.72
CA GLU A 378 -29.46 -38.28 8.13
C GLU A 378 -29.43 -36.74 8.25
N GLU A 379 -28.60 -36.18 9.13
CA GLU A 379 -28.45 -34.73 9.34
C GLU A 379 -27.53 -34.05 8.31
N ALA A 380 -26.89 -34.81 7.42
CA ALA A 380 -25.89 -34.32 6.48
C ALA A 380 -26.43 -33.37 5.38
N GLY A 381 -27.73 -33.10 5.31
CA GLY A 381 -28.32 -32.11 4.40
C GLY A 381 -28.09 -32.39 2.91
N ALA A 382 -27.83 -33.64 2.54
CA ALA A 382 -27.50 -34.04 1.18
C ALA A 382 -28.74 -34.09 0.27
N ALA A 383 -28.56 -33.74 -1.01
CA ALA A 383 -29.58 -33.84 -2.05
C ALA A 383 -29.14 -34.83 -3.15
N GLY A 384 -30.10 -35.43 -3.85
CA GLY A 384 -29.81 -36.37 -4.94
C GLY A 384 -29.29 -37.74 -4.48
N PRO A 385 -28.55 -38.48 -5.32
CA PRO A 385 -28.13 -39.87 -5.04
C PRO A 385 -27.24 -40.07 -3.81
N VAL A 386 -26.64 -38.99 -3.27
CA VAL A 386 -25.91 -39.03 -1.98
C VAL A 386 -26.89 -39.14 -0.79
N ALA A 387 -28.10 -38.59 -0.91
CA ALA A 387 -29.15 -38.79 0.09
C ALA A 387 -29.60 -40.27 0.13
N ASP A 388 -29.71 -40.92 -1.03
CA ASP A 388 -30.03 -42.36 -1.09
C ASP A 388 -28.96 -43.20 -0.38
N LEU A 389 -27.68 -42.80 -0.47
CA LEU A 389 -26.58 -43.44 0.24
C LEU A 389 -26.73 -43.32 1.77
N THR A 390 -27.10 -42.15 2.29
CA THR A 390 -27.30 -41.92 3.75
C THR A 390 -28.42 -42.76 4.33
N GLN A 391 -29.42 -43.14 3.52
CA GLN A 391 -30.57 -43.96 3.92
C GLN A 391 -30.31 -45.47 3.84
N LEU A 392 -29.17 -45.90 3.29
CA LEU A 392 -28.84 -47.32 3.24
C LEU A 392 -28.68 -47.87 4.67
N PRO A 393 -29.05 -49.15 4.90
CA PRO A 393 -28.98 -49.76 6.22
C PRO A 393 -27.55 -50.17 6.58
N TYR A 394 -26.57 -49.30 6.35
CA TYR A 394 -25.16 -49.54 6.65
C TYR A 394 -24.59 -48.44 7.56
N ASP A 395 -23.56 -48.79 8.31
CA ASP A 395 -22.84 -47.89 9.22
C ASP A 395 -21.33 -48.14 9.06
N LEU A 396 -20.54 -47.08 9.08
CA LEU A 396 -19.08 -47.14 8.97
C LEU A 396 -18.46 -47.12 10.37
N GLN A 397 -17.82 -48.23 10.74
CA GLN A 397 -17.07 -48.36 11.99
C GLN A 397 -15.59 -48.22 11.69
N LEU A 398 -15.02 -47.06 12.00
CA LEU A 398 -13.58 -46.83 11.94
C LEU A 398 -12.93 -47.14 13.28
N GLU A 399 -11.73 -47.69 13.24
CA GLU A 399 -10.88 -47.97 14.38
C GLU A 399 -9.65 -47.03 14.34
N ASP A 400 -9.06 -46.76 15.50
CA ASP A 400 -7.91 -45.86 15.65
C ASP A 400 -6.55 -46.51 15.28
N GLN A 401 -6.61 -47.57 14.46
CA GLN A 401 -5.44 -48.31 13.98
C GLN A 401 -5.30 -48.13 12.47
N LEU A 402 -4.07 -48.02 11.97
CA LEU A 402 -3.79 -48.05 10.52
C LEU A 402 -3.49 -49.47 10.05
N VAL A 403 -4.02 -49.83 8.89
CA VAL A 403 -3.73 -51.07 8.16
C VAL A 403 -2.90 -50.73 6.94
N GLU A 404 -1.86 -51.53 6.70
CA GLU A 404 -1.03 -51.45 5.49
C GLU A 404 -1.80 -52.03 4.29
N ILE A 405 -1.89 -51.27 3.20
CA ILE A 405 -2.64 -51.63 1.98
C ILE A 405 -1.69 -51.89 0.82
N MET A 406 -0.76 -50.97 0.57
CA MET A 406 0.27 -51.04 -0.48
C MET A 406 -0.27 -51.36 -1.89
N GLU A 407 -1.43 -50.79 -2.22
CA GLU A 407 -2.13 -50.95 -3.51
C GLU A 407 -2.78 -49.62 -3.94
N ASP A 408 -2.98 -49.40 -5.24
CA ASP A 408 -3.70 -48.22 -5.78
C ASP A 408 -3.22 -46.86 -5.23
N GLU A 409 -1.90 -46.66 -5.15
CA GLU A 409 -1.26 -45.43 -4.61
C GLU A 409 -1.54 -45.18 -3.11
N ILE A 410 -2.07 -46.16 -2.38
CA ILE A 410 -2.40 -46.07 -0.96
C ILE A 410 -1.44 -46.96 -0.17
N SER A 411 -0.63 -46.35 0.70
CA SER A 411 0.27 -47.09 1.59
C SER A 411 -0.47 -47.62 2.82
N HIS A 412 -1.27 -46.78 3.49
CA HIS A 412 -1.99 -47.08 4.73
C HIS A 412 -3.40 -46.50 4.70
N MET A 413 -4.31 -47.14 5.44
CA MET A 413 -5.68 -46.65 5.64
C MET A 413 -6.13 -46.98 7.07
N SER A 414 -7.01 -46.17 7.66
CA SER A 414 -7.65 -46.51 8.93
C SER A 414 -8.36 -47.86 8.84
N ALA A 415 -8.15 -48.73 9.82
CA ALA A 415 -8.90 -49.95 10.00
C ALA A 415 -10.38 -49.60 10.15
N GLY A 416 -11.25 -50.39 9.54
CA GLY A 416 -12.68 -50.20 9.70
C GLY A 416 -13.51 -51.13 8.85
N ASN A 417 -14.77 -51.27 9.25
CA ASN A 417 -15.76 -52.11 8.60
C ASN A 417 -17.04 -51.32 8.30
N VAL A 418 -17.65 -51.62 7.15
CA VAL A 418 -19.02 -51.23 6.88
C VAL A 418 -19.92 -52.39 7.28
N VAL A 419 -20.83 -52.15 8.22
CA VAL A 419 -21.71 -53.16 8.80
C VAL A 419 -23.17 -52.86 8.51
N ARG A 420 -24.01 -53.89 8.37
CA ARG A 420 -25.44 -53.72 8.13
C ARG A 420 -26.22 -53.51 9.45
N ASN A 421 -27.01 -52.45 9.52
CA ASN A 421 -27.76 -52.02 10.72
C ASN A 421 -28.81 -53.04 11.18
N ASP A 422 -29.34 -53.84 10.27
CA ASP A 422 -30.34 -54.88 10.55
C ASP A 422 -29.79 -55.95 11.52
N VAL A 423 -28.46 -56.15 11.54
CA VAL A 423 -27.76 -57.09 12.43
C VAL A 423 -27.51 -56.48 13.82
N LYS A 424 -27.42 -55.15 13.93
CA LYS A 424 -27.24 -54.42 15.20
C LYS A 424 -28.49 -54.48 16.09
N ARG A 425 -29.69 -54.63 15.52
CA ARG A 425 -30.95 -54.72 16.27
C ARG A 425 -31.16 -56.04 17.00
N GLU A 426 -30.62 -57.16 16.50
CA GLU A 426 -30.76 -58.47 17.17
C GLU A 426 -29.87 -58.59 18.42
N GLU A 427 -28.64 -58.07 18.41
CA GLU A 427 -27.73 -58.13 19.59
C GLU A 427 -28.12 -57.18 20.73
N THR A 428 -28.82 -56.09 20.42
CA THR A 428 -29.21 -55.08 21.44
C THR A 428 -30.51 -55.48 22.15
N ALA A 429 -31.44 -56.16 21.46
CA ALA A 429 -32.72 -56.60 22.03
C ALA A 429 -32.56 -57.71 23.09
N GLU A 430 -31.55 -58.58 22.97
CA GLU A 430 -31.29 -59.66 23.95
C GLU A 430 -30.70 -59.14 25.28
N LYS A 431 -30.13 -57.92 25.30
CA LYS A 431 -29.54 -57.31 26.51
C LYS A 431 -30.51 -56.45 27.33
N ASP A 432 -31.59 -55.94 26.73
CA ASP A 432 -32.47 -54.95 27.37
C ASP A 432 -33.67 -55.57 28.12
N GLU A 433 -33.97 -56.86 27.93
CA GLU A 433 -35.05 -57.56 28.65
C GLU A 433 -34.68 -57.95 30.10
N ALA A 434 -33.43 -57.73 30.52
CA ALA A 434 -32.88 -58.22 31.79
C ALA A 434 -32.75 -57.16 32.92
N ARG A 435 -33.40 -55.99 32.84
CA ARG A 435 -33.25 -54.94 33.89
C ARG A 435 -34.58 -54.41 34.46
N PRO A 436 -34.83 -54.50 35.78
CA PRO A 436 -36.08 -54.04 36.40
C PRO A 436 -36.12 -52.50 36.54
N PRO A 437 -37.33 -51.87 36.56
CA PRO A 437 -37.47 -50.42 36.50
C PRO A 437 -37.13 -49.72 37.84
N ALA A 438 -36.35 -48.64 37.76
CA ALA A 438 -35.93 -47.81 38.89
C ALA A 438 -36.85 -46.59 39.13
N SER A 439 -36.99 -46.24 40.40
CA SER A 439 -37.89 -45.25 41.02
C SER A 439 -37.63 -43.77 40.68
N LEU A 440 -38.70 -42.98 40.67
CA LEU A 440 -38.74 -41.51 40.49
C LEU A 440 -37.95 -40.71 41.55
N PRO A 441 -37.42 -39.50 41.20
CA PRO A 441 -36.64 -38.65 42.11
C PRO A 441 -37.51 -37.65 42.90
N PRO A 442 -37.02 -37.10 44.03
CA PRO A 442 -37.73 -36.07 44.79
C PRO A 442 -37.32 -34.63 44.42
N SER A 443 -38.27 -33.70 44.61
CA SER A 443 -38.19 -32.25 44.35
C SER A 443 -37.29 -31.47 45.33
N PRO A 444 -36.85 -30.24 44.97
CA PRO A 444 -35.85 -29.48 45.73
C PRO A 444 -36.47 -28.45 46.69
N PHE A 445 -35.87 -28.24 47.87
CA PHE A 445 -36.02 -27.00 48.64
C PHE A 445 -34.85 -26.76 49.64
N LEU A 446 -34.24 -25.57 49.49
CA LEU A 446 -33.64 -24.61 50.44
C LEU A 446 -32.60 -25.00 51.53
N GLU A 447 -31.46 -24.29 51.43
CA GLU A 447 -30.64 -23.56 52.45
C GLU A 447 -30.19 -24.22 53.77
N ALA A 448 -28.87 -24.47 53.86
CA ALA A 448 -27.82 -23.92 54.76
C ALA A 448 -28.08 -23.70 56.29
N PRO A 449 -27.05 -23.61 57.15
CA PRO A 449 -25.65 -23.22 56.91
C PRO A 449 -24.60 -24.36 56.85
#